data_AF-A0A7W0MSM1-F1
#
_entry.id   AF-A0A7W0MSM1-F1
#
_cell.length_a   1.000
_cell.length_b   1.000
_cell.length_c   1.000
_cell.angle_alpha   90.00
_cell.angle_beta   90.00
_cell.angle_gamma   90.00
#
_symmetry.space_group_name_H-M   'P 1'
#
loop_
_entity.id
_entity.type
_entity.pdbx_description
1 polymer ?
#
loop_
_entity_poly.entity_id
_entity_poly.type
_entity_poly.pdbx_seq_one_letter_code
_entity_poly.pdbx_strand_id
1 'polypeptide(L)'
;AQRARWRQYRTVWAFVEGSACRRETILRHFGDTSVPAPAPGVPCCDACEAGWLPVAPGRRSATGAAPGELDDAIVSVVAFAMPAVGRTRTVEILRGSRSKAVISNGYDGLPAYSTFDHLTGPQVLSRVDELIAAGRLRSTGGAYPKLQVVPAERAAA
;
A
#
# COMPACT_ATOMS: atom_id res chain seq x y z
N ALA A 1 -8.85 -22.82 -19.50
CA ALA A 1 -8.94 -21.58 -18.67
C ALA A 1 -7.88 -21.51 -17.56
N GLN A 2 -7.86 -22.44 -16.59
CA GLN A 2 -7.00 -22.33 -15.40
C GLN A 2 -5.49 -22.31 -15.70
N ARG A 3 -5.01 -23.14 -16.65
CA ARG A 3 -3.59 -23.14 -17.08
C ARG A 3 -3.14 -21.84 -17.76
N ALA A 4 -4.03 -21.20 -18.53
CA ALA A 4 -3.76 -19.91 -19.17
C ALA A 4 -3.66 -18.79 -18.11
N ARG A 5 -4.57 -18.80 -17.13
CA ARG A 5 -4.54 -17.87 -15.99
C ARG A 5 -3.26 -18.03 -15.14
N TRP A 6 -2.82 -19.26 -14.90
CA TRP A 6 -1.54 -19.51 -14.21
C TRP A 6 -0.32 -19.06 -15.02
N ARG A 7 -0.35 -19.19 -16.35
CA ARG A 7 0.70 -18.66 -17.22
C ARG A 7 0.79 -17.14 -17.12
N GLN A 8 -0.34 -16.44 -17.23
CA GLN A 8 -0.42 -14.98 -17.09
C GLN A 8 0.09 -14.51 -15.72
N TYR A 9 -0.32 -15.19 -14.63
CA TYR A 9 0.17 -14.88 -13.29
C TYR A 9 1.69 -15.02 -13.18
N ARG A 10 2.27 -16.13 -13.65
CA ARG A 10 3.73 -16.32 -13.64
C ARG A 10 4.47 -15.26 -14.45
N THR A 11 3.88 -14.82 -15.56
CA THR A 11 4.46 -13.74 -16.38
C THR A 11 4.51 -12.42 -15.61
N VAL A 12 3.44 -12.05 -14.92
CA VAL A 12 3.41 -10.84 -14.08
C VAL A 12 4.39 -10.98 -12.91
N TRP A 13 4.41 -12.15 -12.25
CA TRP A 13 5.31 -12.42 -11.13
C TRP A 13 6.79 -12.29 -11.53
N ALA A 14 7.17 -12.92 -12.65
CA ALA A 14 8.51 -12.80 -13.20
C ALA A 14 8.85 -11.36 -13.63
N PHE A 15 7.86 -10.61 -14.14
CA PHE A 15 8.04 -9.20 -14.46
C PHE A 15 8.33 -8.36 -13.22
N VAL A 16 7.70 -8.62 -12.07
CA VAL A 16 7.89 -7.86 -10.83
C VAL A 16 9.21 -8.22 -10.15
N GLU A 17 9.52 -9.52 -10.04
CA GLU A 17 10.71 -9.99 -9.32
C GLU A 17 11.99 -9.99 -10.17
N GLY A 18 11.87 -9.89 -11.49
CA GLY A 18 13.02 -9.89 -12.39
C GLY A 18 13.94 -8.67 -12.20
N SER A 19 15.21 -8.84 -12.55
CA SER A 19 16.22 -7.76 -12.61
C SER A 19 16.54 -7.31 -14.04
N ALA A 20 15.84 -7.86 -15.04
CA ALA A 20 15.97 -7.44 -16.43
C ALA A 20 15.34 -6.06 -16.66
N CYS A 21 15.71 -5.40 -17.76
CA CYS A 21 15.07 -4.16 -18.18
C CYS A 21 13.53 -4.33 -18.26
N ARG A 22 12.79 -3.52 -17.49
CA ARG A 22 11.32 -3.59 -17.46
C ARG A 22 10.73 -3.33 -18.84
N ARG A 23 11.28 -2.33 -19.55
CA ARG A 23 10.84 -1.95 -20.90
C ARG A 23 11.01 -3.10 -21.88
N GLU A 24 12.17 -3.75 -21.88
CA GLU A 24 12.44 -4.92 -22.71
C GLU A 24 11.46 -6.06 -22.42
N THR A 25 11.17 -6.30 -21.15
CA THR A 25 10.27 -7.37 -20.73
C THR A 25 8.83 -7.11 -21.20
N ILE A 26 8.36 -5.86 -21.13
CA ILE A 26 7.06 -5.44 -21.66
C ILE A 26 7.01 -5.59 -23.18
N LEU A 27 8.03 -5.11 -23.90
CA LEU A 27 8.09 -5.24 -25.36
C LEU A 27 8.01 -6.70 -25.79
N ARG A 28 8.86 -7.57 -25.21
CA ARG A 28 8.86 -9.01 -25.49
C ARG A 28 7.54 -9.68 -25.15
N HIS A 29 6.88 -9.27 -24.07
CA HIS A 29 5.57 -9.81 -23.70
C HIS A 29 4.53 -9.62 -24.80
N PHE A 30 4.57 -8.48 -25.49
CA PHE A 30 3.69 -8.16 -26.61
C PHE A 30 4.26 -8.57 -27.99
N GLY A 31 5.39 -9.27 -28.02
CA GLY A 31 6.01 -9.79 -29.25
C GLY A 31 6.97 -8.82 -29.95
N ASP A 32 7.29 -7.68 -29.33
CA ASP A 32 8.27 -6.73 -29.84
C ASP A 32 9.68 -7.11 -29.35
N THR A 33 10.59 -7.35 -30.30
CA THR A 33 11.99 -7.75 -30.06
C THR A 33 12.97 -6.60 -30.21
N SER A 34 12.48 -5.38 -30.41
CA SER A 34 13.33 -4.19 -30.51
C SER A 34 14.14 -3.97 -29.23
N VAL A 35 15.36 -3.44 -29.41
CA VAL A 35 16.19 -3.00 -28.29
C VAL A 35 15.54 -1.76 -27.67
N PRO A 36 15.32 -1.73 -26.34
CA PRO A 36 14.71 -0.57 -25.70
C PRO A 36 15.58 0.68 -25.88
N ALA A 37 15.01 1.73 -26.49
CA ALA A 37 15.63 3.04 -26.61
C ALA A 37 14.74 4.09 -25.92
N PRO A 38 15.14 4.61 -24.73
CA PRO A 38 14.46 5.75 -24.13
C PRO A 38 14.79 7.03 -24.92
N ALA A 39 13.95 8.06 -24.78
CA ALA A 39 14.23 9.37 -25.34
C ALA A 39 15.47 10.00 -24.67
N PRO A 40 16.21 10.88 -25.37
CA PRO A 40 17.34 11.58 -24.76
C PRO A 40 16.95 12.30 -23.47
N GLY A 41 17.74 12.11 -22.40
CA GLY A 41 17.49 12.71 -21.10
C GLY A 41 16.41 12.02 -20.25
N VAL A 42 15.82 10.92 -20.72
CA VAL A 42 14.82 10.15 -19.98
C VAL A 42 15.43 8.83 -19.48
N PRO A 43 15.47 8.58 -18.16
CA PRO A 43 15.87 7.28 -17.60
C PRO A 43 15.01 6.13 -18.14
N CYS A 44 15.60 4.95 -18.33
CA CYS A 44 14.92 3.81 -18.96
C CYS A 44 13.90 3.11 -18.04
N CYS A 45 14.35 2.59 -16.89
CA CYS A 45 13.54 1.93 -15.85
C CYS A 45 14.40 1.67 -14.59
N ASP A 46 13.82 1.09 -13.54
CA ASP A 46 14.37 0.90 -12.17
C ASP A 46 15.52 -0.10 -12.18
N ALA A 47 15.39 -1.12 -13.03
CA ALA A 47 16.41 -2.12 -13.23
C ALA A 47 17.62 -1.59 -14.01
N CYS A 48 17.43 -0.63 -14.93
CA CYS A 48 18.52 -0.03 -15.70
C CYS A 48 19.23 1.09 -14.94
N GLU A 49 18.49 1.84 -14.13
CA GLU A 49 18.98 3.00 -13.41
C GLU A 49 18.27 3.07 -12.05
N ALA A 50 18.91 2.62 -10.97
CA ALA A 50 18.28 2.58 -9.65
C ALA A 50 18.00 3.98 -9.05
N GLY A 51 18.59 5.03 -9.64
CA GLY A 51 18.61 6.39 -9.08
C GLY A 51 17.30 7.18 -9.15
N TRP A 52 16.27 6.69 -9.86
CA TRP A 52 14.98 7.39 -9.97
C TRP A 52 13.91 6.88 -9.00
N LEU A 53 14.13 5.73 -8.34
CA LEU A 53 13.21 5.28 -7.32
C LEU A 53 13.23 6.30 -6.19
N PRO A 54 12.07 6.85 -5.78
CA PRO A 54 12.03 7.67 -4.58
C PRO A 54 12.59 6.82 -3.44
N VAL A 55 13.54 7.39 -2.68
CA VAL A 55 14.06 6.72 -1.49
C VAL A 55 12.83 6.39 -0.65
N ALA A 56 12.54 5.09 -0.51
CA ALA A 56 11.43 4.66 0.34
C ALA A 56 11.63 5.36 1.68
N PRO A 57 10.60 6.02 2.25
CA PRO A 57 10.76 6.66 3.56
C PRO A 57 11.34 5.58 4.47
N GLY A 58 12.59 5.79 4.90
CA GLY A 58 13.32 4.78 5.65
C GLY A 58 12.42 4.34 6.78
N ARG A 59 12.32 3.03 7.04
CA ARG A 59 11.53 2.50 8.16
C ARG A 59 12.00 3.22 9.41
N ARG A 60 11.30 4.27 9.81
CA ARG A 60 11.62 5.01 11.02
C ARG A 60 11.20 4.08 12.14
N SER A 61 12.15 3.58 12.92
CA SER A 61 11.84 3.05 14.24
C SER A 61 11.12 4.16 14.99
N ALA A 62 9.80 4.05 15.11
CA ALA A 62 8.96 5.06 15.71
C ALA A 62 9.13 5.02 17.23
N THR A 63 10.17 5.70 17.73
CA THR A 63 10.18 6.13 19.13
C THR A 63 9.31 7.37 19.24
N GLY A 64 8.03 7.16 19.57
CA GLY A 64 7.06 8.21 19.86
C GLY A 64 6.54 8.91 18.61
N ALA A 65 5.60 8.28 17.91
CA ALA A 65 4.93 8.95 16.80
C ALA A 65 4.05 10.10 17.31
N ALA A 66 4.20 11.28 16.73
CA ALA A 66 3.32 12.40 17.05
C ALA A 66 1.88 12.09 16.60
N PRO A 67 0.85 12.64 17.25
CA PRO A 67 -0.55 12.57 16.82
C PRO A 67 -0.79 12.71 15.31
N GLY A 68 -0.12 13.66 14.67
CA GLY A 68 -0.23 13.89 13.22
C GLY A 68 0.33 12.74 12.38
N GLU A 69 1.42 12.10 12.82
CA GLU A 69 2.01 10.97 12.09
C GLU A 69 1.10 9.74 12.12
N LEU A 70 0.43 9.49 13.25
CA LEU A 70 -0.55 8.41 13.35
C LEU A 70 -1.78 8.68 12.47
N ASP A 71 -2.26 9.92 12.42
CA ASP A 71 -3.42 10.30 11.60
C ASP A 71 -3.15 10.06 10.12
N ASP A 72 -1.99 10.53 9.65
CA ASP A 72 -1.58 10.38 8.26
C ASP A 72 -1.39 8.90 7.89
N ALA A 73 -0.86 8.10 8.82
CA ALA A 73 -0.73 6.66 8.63
C ALA A 73 -2.09 5.95 8.58
N ILE A 74 -3.04 6.31 9.45
CA ILE A 74 -4.40 5.76 9.42
C ILE A 74 -5.08 6.12 8.09
N VAL A 75 -5.04 7.39 7.68
CA VAL A 75 -5.64 7.86 6.42
C VAL A 75 -5.01 7.15 5.23
N SER A 76 -3.68 7.00 5.21
CA SER A 76 -2.95 6.27 4.17
C SER A 76 -3.37 4.81 4.08
N VAL A 77 -3.43 4.08 5.21
CA VAL A 77 -3.89 2.69 5.22
C VAL A 77 -5.32 2.58 4.70
N VAL A 78 -6.23 3.46 5.13
CA VAL A 78 -7.62 3.44 4.67
C VAL A 78 -7.74 3.77 3.17
N ALA A 79 -6.90 4.66 2.64
CA ALA A 79 -6.90 5.04 1.23
C ALA A 79 -6.35 3.95 0.31
N PHE A 80 -5.28 3.27 0.72
CA PHE A 80 -4.50 2.41 -0.17
C PHE A 80 -4.65 0.91 0.09
N ALA A 81 -5.19 0.49 1.24
CA ALA A 81 -5.36 -0.94 1.52
C ALA A 81 -6.36 -1.59 0.55
N MET A 82 -5.90 -2.65 -0.11
CA MET A 82 -6.71 -3.48 -1.01
C MET A 82 -6.58 -4.95 -0.60
N PRO A 83 -7.69 -5.64 -0.25
CA PRO A 83 -9.07 -5.15 -0.15
C PRO A 83 -9.29 -4.04 0.89
N ALA A 84 -10.41 -3.31 0.77
CA ALA A 84 -10.77 -2.26 1.72
C ALA A 84 -10.88 -2.80 3.16
N VAL A 85 -10.40 -2.00 4.11
CA VAL A 85 -10.24 -2.40 5.52
C VAL A 85 -11.28 -1.74 6.42
N GLY A 86 -11.63 -2.45 7.49
CA GLY A 86 -12.41 -1.87 8.58
C GLY A 86 -11.50 -1.34 9.69
N ARG A 87 -12.11 -0.83 10.75
CA ARG A 87 -11.41 -0.27 11.92
C ARG A 87 -10.41 -1.25 12.53
N THR A 88 -10.86 -2.45 12.89
CA THR A 88 -10.02 -3.48 13.50
C THR A 88 -8.86 -3.87 12.60
N ARG A 89 -9.10 -4.04 11.29
CA ARG A 89 -8.05 -4.39 10.34
C ARG A 89 -7.03 -3.27 10.18
N THR A 90 -7.45 -2.02 10.24
CA THR A 90 -6.54 -0.86 10.21
C THR A 90 -5.60 -0.88 11.42
N VAL A 91 -6.12 -1.16 12.61
CA VAL A 91 -5.33 -1.32 13.84
C VAL A 91 -4.35 -2.50 13.72
N GLU A 92 -4.81 -3.64 13.20
CA GLU A 92 -3.97 -4.83 13.00
C GLU A 92 -2.77 -4.53 12.08
N ILE A 93 -2.97 -3.78 11.00
CA ILE A 93 -1.91 -3.43 10.03
C ILE A 93 -0.88 -2.52 10.70
N LEU A 94 -1.33 -1.40 11.29
CA LEU A 94 -0.45 -0.39 11.88
C LEU A 94 0.42 -0.96 13.01
N ARG A 95 -0.09 -1.96 13.74
CA ARG A 95 0.60 -2.65 14.83
C ARG A 95 1.39 -3.89 14.41
N GLY A 96 1.42 -4.24 13.12
CA GLY A 96 2.23 -5.36 12.63
C GLY A 96 1.64 -6.75 12.95
N SER A 97 0.32 -6.89 13.00
CA SER A 97 -0.34 -8.17 13.27
C SER A 97 0.01 -9.20 12.20
N ARG A 98 0.36 -10.42 12.63
CA ARG A 98 0.67 -11.56 11.74
C ARG A 98 -0.55 -12.44 11.46
N SER A 99 -1.77 -11.92 11.65
CA SER A 99 -2.98 -12.71 11.46
C SER A 99 -3.06 -13.23 10.01
N LYS A 100 -3.69 -14.40 9.83
CA LYS A 100 -3.87 -15.00 8.49
C LYS A 100 -4.46 -13.99 7.51
N ALA A 101 -5.41 -13.17 7.96
CA ALA A 101 -6.08 -12.20 7.13
C ALA A 101 -5.24 -10.96 6.81
N VAL A 102 -4.20 -10.64 7.59
CA VAL A 102 -3.23 -9.59 7.25
C VAL A 102 -2.28 -10.12 6.17
N ILE A 103 -1.68 -11.28 6.40
CA ILE A 103 -0.70 -11.89 5.49
C ILE A 103 -1.35 -12.31 4.16
N SER A 104 -2.54 -12.93 4.19
CA SER A 104 -3.18 -13.42 2.96
C SER A 104 -3.63 -12.31 2.01
N ASN A 105 -3.80 -11.09 2.52
CA ASN A 105 -4.15 -9.91 1.72
C ASN A 105 -2.93 -9.03 1.42
N GLY A 106 -1.71 -9.44 1.82
CA GLY A 106 -0.47 -8.71 1.54
C GLY A 106 -0.35 -7.36 2.23
N TYR A 107 -1.08 -7.12 3.33
CA TYR A 107 -1.02 -5.84 4.02
C TYR A 107 0.29 -5.61 4.77
N ASP A 108 1.07 -6.66 4.98
CA ASP A 108 2.44 -6.62 5.50
C ASP A 108 3.43 -5.92 4.56
N GLY A 109 3.05 -5.72 3.29
CA GLY A 109 3.77 -4.89 2.33
C GLY A 109 3.46 -3.39 2.40
N LEU A 110 2.46 -2.96 3.17
CA LEU A 110 2.10 -1.54 3.27
C LEU A 110 3.18 -0.74 4.01
N PRO A 111 3.49 0.51 3.58
CA PRO A 111 4.51 1.33 4.23
C PRO A 111 4.29 1.56 5.74
N ALA A 112 3.02 1.62 6.17
CA ALA A 112 2.66 1.85 7.57
C ALA A 112 2.56 0.56 8.41
N TYR A 113 2.87 -0.61 7.82
CA TYR A 113 2.82 -1.88 8.54
C TYR A 113 3.85 -1.92 9.67
N SER A 114 3.39 -2.25 10.88
CA SER A 114 4.22 -2.33 12.09
C SER A 114 4.89 -1.02 12.52
N THR A 115 4.55 0.13 11.93
CA THR A 115 5.14 1.43 12.31
C THR A 115 4.70 1.87 13.71
N PHE A 116 3.59 1.34 14.22
CA PHE A 116 2.99 1.71 15.51
C PHE A 116 2.85 0.50 16.46
N ASP A 117 3.78 -0.45 16.38
CA ASP A 117 3.80 -1.64 17.27
C ASP A 117 3.91 -1.31 18.76
N HIS A 118 4.55 -0.18 19.08
CA HIS A 118 4.68 0.39 20.43
C HIS A 118 3.35 0.88 21.03
N LEU A 119 2.32 1.12 20.20
CA LEU A 119 1.00 1.50 20.68
C LEU A 119 0.15 0.26 20.98
N THR A 120 -0.76 0.40 21.94
CA THR A 120 -1.78 -0.62 22.22
C THR A 120 -2.89 -0.58 21.18
N GLY A 121 -3.58 -1.72 20.98
CA GLY A 121 -4.74 -1.80 20.09
C GLY A 121 -5.82 -0.76 20.40
N PRO A 122 -6.23 -0.58 21.67
CA PRO A 122 -7.17 0.46 22.08
C PRO A 122 -6.73 1.89 21.77
N GLN A 123 -5.44 2.22 21.91
CA GLN A 123 -4.93 3.57 21.59
C GLN A 123 -5.08 3.88 20.10
N VAL A 124 -4.69 2.95 19.23
CA VAL A 124 -4.83 3.13 17.78
C VAL A 124 -6.32 3.15 17.38
N LEU A 125 -7.14 2.30 18.01
CA LEU A 125 -8.58 2.28 17.75
C LEU A 125 -9.26 3.60 18.16
N SER A 126 -8.91 4.16 19.32
CA SER A 126 -9.39 5.48 19.77
C SER A 126 -9.05 6.57 18.76
N ARG A 127 -7.84 6.54 18.19
CA ARG A 127 -7.50 7.53 17.16
C ARG A 127 -8.31 7.34 15.87
N VAL A 128 -8.59 6.10 15.48
CA VAL A 128 -9.50 5.82 14.35
C VAL A 128 -10.91 6.36 14.63
N ASP A 129 -11.41 6.20 15.86
CA ASP A 129 -12.68 6.79 16.32
C ASP A 129 -12.68 8.32 16.21
N GLU A 130 -11.65 8.97 16.73
CA GLU A 130 -11.48 10.42 16.69
C GLU A 130 -11.50 10.94 15.24
N LEU A 131 -10.88 10.23 14.29
CA LEU A 131 -10.89 10.60 12.87
C LEU A 131 -12.26 10.40 12.21
N ILE A 132 -13.06 9.44 12.67
CA ILE A 132 -14.44 9.28 12.21
C ILE A 132 -15.32 10.40 12.78
N ALA A 133 -15.17 10.71 14.07
CA ALA A 133 -15.89 11.78 14.74
C ALA A 133 -15.56 13.16 14.14
N ALA A 134 -14.30 13.37 13.76
CA ALA A 134 -13.83 14.58 13.06
C ALA A 134 -14.22 14.64 11.57
N GLY A 135 -14.96 13.64 11.05
CA GLY A 135 -15.41 13.61 9.66
C GLY A 135 -14.30 13.38 8.63
N ARG A 136 -13.07 13.03 9.05
CA ARG A 136 -11.96 12.69 8.15
C ARG A 136 -12.09 11.29 7.57
N LEU A 137 -12.74 10.39 8.32
CA LEU A 137 -13.06 9.03 7.89
C LEU A 137 -14.57 8.79 8.02
N ARG A 138 -15.10 7.89 7.19
CA ARG A 138 -16.45 7.36 7.35
C ARG A 138 -16.46 5.84 7.31
N SER A 139 -17.41 5.25 8.04
CA SER A 139 -17.64 3.80 8.03
C SER A 139 -18.81 3.46 7.09
N THR A 140 -18.60 2.53 6.17
CA THR A 140 -19.69 1.98 5.34
C THR A 140 -20.54 1.07 6.23
N GLY A 141 -21.85 1.30 6.35
CA GLY A 141 -22.73 0.45 7.17
C GLY A 141 -22.75 -1.03 6.77
N GLY A 142 -23.53 -1.85 7.49
CA GLY A 142 -23.72 -3.27 7.21
C GLY A 142 -22.92 -4.22 8.11
N ALA A 143 -22.94 -5.51 7.80
CA ALA A 143 -22.36 -6.57 8.65
C ALA A 143 -20.82 -6.53 8.75
N TYR A 144 -20.13 -5.96 7.75
CA TYR A 144 -18.68 -5.83 7.72
C TYR A 144 -18.23 -4.43 7.31
N PRO A 145 -18.32 -3.44 8.21
CA PRO A 145 -18.05 -2.05 7.88
C PRO A 145 -16.62 -1.80 7.39
N LYS A 146 -16.48 -1.02 6.31
CA LYS A 146 -15.22 -0.58 5.73
C LYS A 146 -15.02 0.89 5.97
N LEU A 147 -13.77 1.32 6.15
CA LEU A 147 -13.42 2.72 6.26
C LEU A 147 -13.21 3.31 4.88
N GLN A 148 -13.59 4.58 4.74
CA GLN A 148 -13.33 5.39 3.55
C GLN A 148 -12.84 6.76 4.01
N VAL A 149 -11.86 7.31 3.30
CA VAL A 149 -11.42 8.69 3.50
C VAL A 149 -12.50 9.63 2.98
N VAL A 150 -12.84 10.64 3.79
CA VAL A 150 -13.74 11.72 3.37
C VAL A 150 -12.87 12.81 2.72
N PRO A 151 -13.13 13.20 1.46
CA PRO A 151 -12.41 14.31 0.83
C PRO A 151 -12.54 15.58 1.67
N ALA A 152 -11.43 16.32 1.85
CA ALA A 152 -11.38 17.52 2.70
C ALA A 152 -12.47 18.56 2.33
N GLU A 153 -12.84 18.62 1.05
CA GLU A 153 -13.91 19.47 0.50
C GLU A 153 -15.28 19.22 1.14
N ARG A 154 -15.53 18.02 1.66
CA ARG A 154 -16.78 17.62 2.34
C ARG A 154 -16.68 17.57 3.86
N ALA A 155 -15.48 17.70 4.42
CA ALA A 155 -15.26 17.65 5.88
C ALA A 155 -15.43 19.02 6.56
N ALA A 156 -15.44 20.11 5.78
CA ALA A 156 -15.56 21.49 6.27
C ALA A 156 -16.98 22.09 6.15
N ALA A 157 -17.99 21.27 5.83
CA ALA A 157 -19.40 21.64 5.73
C ALA A 157 -20.21 20.94 6.82
#